data_AF-A0A7S3DGS9-F1
#
_entry.id   AF-A0A7S3DGS9-F1
#
_cell.length_a   1.000
_cell.length_b   1.000
_cell.length_c   1.000
_cell.angle_alpha   90.00
_cell.angle_beta   90.00
_cell.angle_gamma   90.00
#
_symmetry.space_group_name_H-M   'P 1'
#
loop_
_entity.id
_entity.type
_entity.pdbx_description
1 polymer ?
#
loop_
_entity_poly.entity_id
_entity_poly.type
_entity_poly.pdbx_seq_one_letter_code
_entity_poly.pdbx_strand_id
1 'polypeptide(L)'
;MVQYLPALLYMGVAGGLLLFNKAALSSFDFPAPTFVVLCQQVFCFLLCSFLSGGGYLSIKRPTVANLRTTAPLAISFVAYLVTGMIALQKVNVPMYTSLRRTTVMFVLVLDFILEKKHESRTVVLAVTLQVLGGFIAGFNDLVGGSAEGIFWIFVYNSCTALYLIFISRLRRSTEFSSFDLLYFNSVICSPCLVLILFLTPELSALEQFDHWSEPMFFFSFFSSVVLAFFLNITIFWNTSANSPLTQQVCLFSN
;
A
#
# COMPACT_ATOMS: atom_id res chain seq x y z
N MET A 1 -22.59 18.89 -0.19
CA MET A 1 -22.51 17.74 0.75
C MET A 1 -22.15 16.42 0.06
N VAL A 2 -22.77 16.04 -1.06
CA VAL A 2 -22.60 14.72 -1.68
C VAL A 2 -21.17 14.40 -2.15
N GLN A 3 -20.36 15.40 -2.52
CA GLN A 3 -18.96 15.20 -2.94
C GLN A 3 -17.96 14.91 -1.80
N TYR A 4 -18.26 15.32 -0.55
CA TYR A 4 -17.33 15.11 0.57
C TYR A 4 -17.51 13.75 1.25
N LEU A 5 -18.68 13.12 1.08
CA LEU A 5 -18.98 11.82 1.69
C LEU A 5 -18.03 10.70 1.23
N PRO A 6 -17.71 10.54 -0.08
CA PRO A 6 -16.74 9.55 -0.53
C PRO A 6 -15.33 9.78 0.04
N ALA A 7 -14.93 11.05 0.19
CA ALA A 7 -13.64 11.42 0.77
C ALA A 7 -13.57 11.10 2.27
N LEU A 8 -14.63 11.41 3.03
CA LEU A 8 -14.73 11.07 4.46
C LEU A 8 -14.73 9.56 4.69
N LEU A 9 -15.48 8.81 3.86
CA LEU A 9 -15.49 7.35 3.92
C LEU A 9 -14.12 6.76 3.59
N TYR A 10 -13.44 7.27 2.55
CA TYR A 10 -12.07 6.88 2.22
C TYR A 10 -11.11 7.11 3.39
N MET A 11 -11.14 8.30 4.00
CA MET A 11 -10.28 8.61 5.16
C MET A 11 -10.59 7.72 6.37
N GLY A 12 -11.87 7.49 6.65
CA GLY A 12 -12.28 6.61 7.75
C GLY A 12 -11.85 5.15 7.53
N VAL A 13 -12.02 4.62 6.32
CA VAL A 13 -11.59 3.25 5.98
C VAL A 13 -10.06 3.13 5.95
N ALA A 14 -9.34 4.11 5.40
CA ALA A 14 -7.89 4.13 5.39
C ALA A 14 -7.30 4.21 6.80
N GLY A 15 -7.83 5.10 7.63
CA GLY A 15 -7.44 5.24 9.04
C GLY A 15 -7.77 3.98 9.84
N GLY A 16 -8.96 3.41 9.66
CA GLY A 16 -9.35 2.15 10.28
C GLY A 16 -8.42 0.99 9.89
N LEU A 17 -8.14 0.82 8.59
CA LEU A 17 -7.20 -0.18 8.10
C LEU A 17 -5.83 -0.04 8.76
N LEU A 18 -5.30 1.18 8.84
CA LEU A 18 -4.02 1.46 9.50
C LEU A 18 -4.05 1.07 10.98
N LEU A 19 -5.11 1.46 11.70
CA LEU A 19 -5.28 1.16 13.13
C LEU A 19 -5.39 -0.34 13.39
N PHE A 20 -6.20 -1.07 12.62
CA PHE A 20 -6.37 -2.52 12.79
C PHE A 20 -5.12 -3.30 12.36
N ASN A 21 -4.44 -2.90 11.29
CA ASN A 21 -3.14 -3.46 10.94
C ASN A 21 -2.14 -3.26 12.07
N LYS A 22 -2.08 -2.06 12.66
CA LYS A 22 -1.19 -1.77 13.78
C LYS A 22 -1.58 -2.56 15.05
N ALA A 23 -2.87 -2.67 15.34
CA ALA A 23 -3.35 -3.45 16.47
C ALA A 23 -2.91 -4.92 16.32
N ALA A 24 -3.17 -5.54 15.16
CA ALA A 24 -2.75 -6.90 14.88
C ALA A 24 -1.22 -7.08 14.99
N LEU A 25 -0.44 -6.21 14.35
CA LEU A 25 1.02 -6.37 14.23
C LEU A 25 1.82 -5.93 15.47
N SER A 26 1.36 -4.93 16.21
CA SER A 26 2.15 -4.28 17.26
C SER A 26 1.49 -4.32 18.65
N SER A 27 0.17 -4.52 18.74
CA SER A 27 -0.49 -4.67 20.05
C SER A 27 -0.60 -6.13 20.47
N PHE A 28 -0.73 -7.03 19.50
CA PHE A 28 -0.71 -8.48 19.72
C PHE A 28 0.63 -9.11 19.31
N ASP A 29 1.64 -8.30 18.95
CA ASP A 29 2.98 -8.74 18.51
C ASP A 29 2.96 -9.84 17.43
N PHE A 30 2.02 -9.74 16.48
CA PHE A 30 1.89 -10.74 15.42
C PHE A 30 3.14 -10.75 14.52
N PRO A 31 3.88 -11.87 14.47
CA PRO A 31 5.23 -11.89 13.91
C PRO A 31 5.27 -12.03 12.38
N ALA A 32 4.13 -11.99 11.70
CA ALA A 32 4.00 -12.37 10.29
C ALA A 32 3.26 -11.34 9.41
N PRO A 33 3.86 -10.18 9.11
CA PRO A 33 3.25 -9.16 8.26
C PRO A 33 2.99 -9.63 6.83
N THR A 34 3.84 -10.52 6.27
CA THR A 34 3.64 -11.07 4.92
C THR A 34 2.37 -11.93 4.88
N PHE A 35 2.10 -12.67 5.94
CA PHE A 35 0.89 -13.48 6.07
C PHE A 35 -0.39 -12.61 6.06
N VAL A 36 -0.40 -11.48 6.78
CA VAL A 36 -1.55 -10.55 6.77
C VAL A 36 -1.83 -10.06 5.34
N VAL A 37 -0.78 -9.64 4.62
CA VAL A 37 -0.94 -9.14 3.24
C VAL A 37 -1.37 -10.26 2.29
N LEU A 38 -0.86 -11.49 2.47
CA LEU A 38 -1.31 -12.65 1.72
C LEU A 38 -2.81 -12.89 1.92
N CYS A 39 -3.30 -12.87 3.17
CA CYS A 39 -4.73 -12.99 3.46
C CYS A 39 -5.56 -11.87 2.83
N GLN A 40 -5.08 -10.63 2.84
CA GLN A 40 -5.71 -9.51 2.15
C GLN A 40 -5.80 -9.75 0.63
N GLN A 41 -4.73 -10.23 -0.01
CA GLN A 41 -4.72 -10.51 -1.45
C GLN A 41 -5.63 -11.70 -1.81
N VAL A 42 -5.61 -12.78 -1.02
CA VAL A 42 -6.47 -13.95 -1.23
C VAL A 42 -7.94 -13.58 -1.05
N PHE A 43 -8.28 -12.87 0.03
CA PHE A 43 -9.64 -12.40 0.26
C PHE A 43 -10.13 -11.51 -0.88
N CYS A 44 -9.28 -10.57 -1.32
CA CYS A 44 -9.57 -9.70 -2.44
C CYS A 44 -9.81 -10.49 -3.74
N PHE A 45 -8.96 -11.47 -4.05
CA PHE A 45 -9.13 -12.35 -5.21
C PHE A 45 -10.46 -13.13 -5.16
N LEU A 46 -10.77 -13.76 -4.03
CA LEU A 46 -11.99 -14.55 -3.84
C LEU A 46 -13.24 -13.68 -3.97
N LEU A 47 -13.25 -12.52 -3.31
CA LEU A 47 -14.38 -11.62 -3.31
C LEU A 47 -14.60 -10.98 -4.68
N CYS A 48 -13.54 -10.54 -5.37
CA CYS A 48 -13.62 -10.07 -6.75
C CYS A 48 -14.14 -11.16 -7.70
N SER A 49 -13.67 -12.40 -7.54
CA SER A 49 -14.13 -13.53 -8.36
C SER A 49 -15.62 -13.81 -8.13
N PHE A 50 -16.06 -13.80 -6.87
CA PHE A 50 -17.46 -14.01 -6.50
C PHE A 50 -18.37 -12.90 -7.05
N LEU A 51 -17.99 -11.63 -6.86
CA LEU A 51 -18.75 -10.48 -7.34
C LEU A 51 -18.79 -10.39 -8.86
N SER A 52 -17.70 -10.78 -9.54
CA SER A 52 -17.64 -10.87 -11.01
C SER A 52 -18.53 -11.99 -11.55
N GLY A 53 -18.49 -13.18 -10.92
CA GLY A 53 -19.39 -14.29 -11.25
C GLY A 53 -20.87 -13.97 -11.04
N GLY A 54 -21.19 -13.13 -10.03
CA GLY A 54 -22.53 -12.62 -9.78
C GLY A 54 -22.94 -11.43 -10.66
N GLY A 55 -22.08 -10.92 -11.54
CA GLY A 55 -22.36 -9.78 -12.42
C GLY A 55 -22.36 -8.40 -11.75
N TYR A 56 -21.98 -8.31 -10.47
CA TYR A 56 -21.91 -7.04 -9.72
C TYR A 56 -20.67 -6.20 -10.06
N LEU A 57 -19.58 -6.86 -10.48
CA LEU A 57 -18.34 -6.21 -10.92
C LEU A 57 -17.99 -6.66 -12.35
N SER A 58 -17.77 -5.70 -13.23
CA SER A 58 -17.24 -5.99 -14.58
C SER A 58 -15.71 -6.04 -14.53
N ILE A 59 -15.14 -7.20 -14.20
CA ILE A 59 -13.69 -7.43 -14.20
C ILE A 59 -13.26 -7.99 -15.55
N LYS A 60 -12.26 -7.39 -16.19
CA LYS A 60 -11.68 -7.88 -17.45
C LYS A 60 -11.07 -9.27 -17.23
N ARG A 61 -11.24 -10.16 -18.21
CA ARG A 61 -10.73 -11.53 -18.11
C ARG A 61 -9.20 -11.54 -17.92
N PRO A 62 -8.67 -12.42 -17.04
CA PRO A 62 -7.24 -12.58 -16.83
C PRO A 62 -6.58 -13.33 -18.00
N THR A 63 -6.38 -12.62 -19.12
CA THR A 63 -5.58 -13.13 -20.24
C THR A 63 -4.10 -12.97 -19.92
N VAL A 64 -3.24 -13.87 -20.42
CA VAL A 64 -1.77 -13.78 -20.27
C VAL A 64 -1.22 -12.41 -20.68
N ALA A 65 -1.79 -11.80 -21.72
CA ALA A 65 -1.43 -10.44 -22.16
C ALA A 65 -1.71 -9.37 -21.08
N ASN A 66 -2.87 -9.44 -20.41
CA ASN A 66 -3.24 -8.50 -19.36
C ASN A 66 -2.34 -8.69 -18.13
N LEU A 67 -2.11 -9.94 -17.73
CA LEU A 67 -1.22 -10.28 -16.62
C LEU A 67 0.22 -9.83 -16.87
N ARG A 68 0.72 -9.99 -18.10
CA ARG A 68 2.06 -9.51 -18.48
C ARG A 68 2.14 -7.98 -18.45
N THR A 69 1.07 -7.30 -18.85
CA THR A 69 0.97 -5.84 -18.78
C THR A 69 0.98 -5.33 -17.33
N THR A 70 0.31 -6.05 -16.41
CA THR A 70 0.29 -5.70 -14.98
C THR A 70 1.43 -6.30 -14.16
N ALA A 71 2.32 -7.09 -14.76
CA ALA A 71 3.43 -7.72 -14.03
C ALA A 71 4.39 -6.71 -13.37
N PRO A 72 4.78 -5.57 -14.01
CA PRO A 72 5.63 -4.58 -13.36
C PRO A 72 5.01 -4.01 -12.07
N LEU A 73 3.69 -3.82 -12.06
CA LEU A 73 2.95 -3.39 -10.87
C LEU A 73 3.10 -4.42 -9.74
N ALA A 74 2.83 -5.69 -10.01
CA ALA A 74 2.96 -6.76 -9.02
C ALA A 74 4.40 -6.93 -8.49
N ILE A 75 5.39 -6.87 -9.37
CA ILE A 75 6.81 -6.95 -8.98
C ILE A 75 7.18 -5.77 -8.07
N SER A 76 6.78 -4.55 -8.43
CA SER A 76 7.04 -3.38 -7.60
C SER A 76 6.33 -3.43 -6.25
N PHE A 77 5.14 -4.03 -6.17
CA PHE A 77 4.42 -4.25 -4.92
C PHE A 77 5.16 -5.23 -3.99
N VAL A 78 5.64 -6.34 -4.54
CA VAL A 78 6.41 -7.32 -3.77
C VAL A 78 7.74 -6.72 -3.30
N ALA A 79 8.45 -6.00 -4.17
CA ALA A 79 9.68 -5.29 -3.80
C ALA A 79 9.42 -4.25 -2.70
N TYR A 80 8.33 -3.49 -2.82
CA TYR A 80 7.87 -2.55 -1.81
C TYR A 80 7.66 -3.23 -0.45
N LEU A 81 6.99 -4.38 -0.40
CA LEU A 81 6.76 -5.12 0.84
C LEU A 81 8.08 -5.60 1.47
N VAL A 82 8.92 -6.28 0.68
CA VAL A 82 10.18 -6.85 1.19
C VAL A 82 11.12 -5.76 1.70
N THR A 83 11.32 -4.71 0.91
CA THR A 83 12.18 -3.58 1.28
C THR A 83 11.64 -2.84 2.50
N GLY A 84 10.31 -2.74 2.64
CA GLY A 84 9.66 -2.14 3.80
C GLY A 84 9.91 -2.92 5.09
N MET A 85 9.83 -4.25 5.03
CA MET A 85 10.14 -5.12 6.18
C MET A 85 11.61 -5.02 6.59
N ILE A 86 12.54 -5.07 5.62
CA ILE A 86 13.97 -4.94 5.90
C ILE A 86 14.28 -3.57 6.50
N ALA A 87 13.72 -2.50 5.94
CA ALA A 87 13.90 -1.15 6.47
C ALA A 87 13.40 -1.04 7.92
N LEU A 88 12.21 -1.59 8.22
CA LEU A 88 11.64 -1.56 9.57
C LEU A 88 12.49 -2.32 10.60
N GLN A 89 13.16 -3.40 10.20
CA GLN A 89 14.08 -4.14 11.08
C GLN A 89 15.41 -3.42 11.32
N LYS A 90 15.83 -2.56 10.38
CA LYS A 90 17.15 -1.90 10.40
C LYS A 90 17.12 -0.50 11.01
N VAL A 91 15.94 0.09 11.21
CA VAL A 91 15.77 1.43 11.79
C VAL A 91 14.71 1.45 12.88
N ASN A 92 14.76 2.45 13.76
CA ASN A 92 13.72 2.63 14.75
C ASN A 92 12.41 3.14 14.10
N VAL A 93 11.28 2.91 14.78
CA VAL A 93 9.94 3.27 14.28
C VAL A 93 9.80 4.80 14.02
N PRO A 94 10.29 5.70 14.88
CA PRO A 94 10.26 7.14 14.62
C PRO A 94 10.98 7.55 13.32
N MET A 95 12.20 7.02 13.09
CA MET A 95 12.96 7.25 11.86
C MET A 95 12.24 6.71 10.63
N TYR A 96 11.69 5.49 10.73
CA TYR A 96 10.92 4.87 9.65
C TYR A 96 9.71 5.75 9.25
N THR A 97 8.94 6.22 10.23
CA THR A 97 7.75 7.05 9.98
C THR A 97 8.10 8.43 9.44
N SER A 98 9.16 9.06 9.95
CA SER A 98 9.63 10.35 9.48
C SER A 98 10.09 10.29 8.02
N LEU A 99 10.92 9.31 7.68
CA LEU A 99 11.45 9.17 6.32
C LEU A 99 10.41 8.69 5.32
N ARG A 100 9.31 8.05 5.74
CA ARG A 100 8.17 7.76 4.86
C ARG A 100 7.48 9.02 4.36
N ARG A 101 7.60 10.16 5.04
CA ARG A 101 7.12 11.46 4.51
C ARG A 101 7.93 11.92 3.29
N THR A 102 9.17 11.46 3.17
CA THR A 102 10.01 11.78 2.00
C THR A 102 9.63 10.97 0.76
N THR A 103 8.87 9.88 0.89
CA THR A 103 8.39 9.07 -0.26
C THR A 103 7.70 9.94 -1.32
N VAL A 104 6.97 10.98 -0.90
CA VAL A 104 6.29 11.90 -1.82
C VAL A 104 7.26 12.60 -2.76
N MET A 105 8.46 12.95 -2.29
CA MET A 105 9.52 13.50 -3.13
C MET A 105 10.00 12.48 -4.16
N PHE A 106 10.16 11.21 -3.78
CA PHE A 106 10.54 10.14 -4.71
C PHE A 106 9.48 9.95 -5.79
N VAL A 107 8.20 9.98 -5.43
CA VAL A 107 7.09 9.93 -6.38
C VAL A 107 7.20 11.08 -7.37
N LEU A 108 7.37 12.31 -6.89
CA LEU A 108 7.47 13.50 -7.73
C LEU A 108 8.65 13.43 -8.71
N VAL A 109 9.83 13.03 -8.22
CA VAL A 109 11.05 12.91 -9.04
C VAL A 109 10.92 11.78 -10.06
N LEU A 110 10.43 10.62 -9.65
CA LEU A 110 10.28 9.47 -10.55
C LEU A 110 9.15 9.68 -11.58
N ASP A 111 8.04 10.33 -11.21
CA ASP A 111 6.97 10.66 -12.16
C ASP A 111 7.47 11.67 -13.20
N PHE A 112 8.32 12.62 -12.80
CA PHE A 112 9.01 13.50 -13.74
C PHE A 112 9.97 12.73 -14.68
N ILE A 113 10.78 11.80 -14.16
CA ILE A 113 11.76 11.06 -14.98
C ILE A 113 11.07 10.08 -15.94
N LEU A 114 10.09 9.31 -15.45
CA LEU A 114 9.48 8.21 -16.20
C LEU A 114 8.34 8.66 -17.10
N GLU A 115 7.51 9.59 -16.62
CA GLU A 115 6.29 10.04 -17.32
C GLU A 115 6.44 11.45 -17.91
N LYS A 116 7.57 12.14 -17.67
CA LYS A 116 7.85 13.52 -18.15
C LYS A 116 6.77 14.52 -17.75
N LYS A 117 6.14 14.30 -16.59
CA LYS A 117 5.07 15.14 -16.07
C LYS A 117 5.63 16.30 -15.27
N HIS A 118 5.18 17.50 -15.61
CA HIS A 118 5.48 18.70 -14.84
C HIS A 118 4.35 19.00 -13.88
N GLU A 119 4.63 18.86 -12.60
CA GLU A 119 3.69 19.23 -11.54
C GLU A 119 3.67 20.75 -11.32
N SER A 120 2.53 21.25 -10.83
CA SER A 120 2.38 22.68 -10.55
C SER A 120 3.34 23.15 -9.45
N ARG A 121 3.71 24.44 -9.49
CA ARG A 121 4.59 25.04 -8.47
C ARG A 121 4.04 24.88 -7.05
N THR A 122 2.71 24.89 -6.90
CA THR A 122 2.03 24.67 -5.62
C THR A 122 2.27 23.26 -5.08
N VAL A 123 2.19 22.24 -5.93
CA VAL A 123 2.47 20.84 -5.53
C VAL A 123 3.93 20.70 -5.12
N VAL A 124 4.87 21.23 -5.90
CA VAL A 124 6.30 21.19 -5.57
C VAL A 124 6.59 21.85 -4.22
N LEU A 125 5.96 23.01 -3.94
CA LEU A 125 6.10 23.70 -2.67
C LEU A 125 5.55 22.86 -1.51
N ALA A 126 4.36 22.26 -1.67
CA ALA A 126 3.75 21.41 -0.65
C ALA A 126 4.62 20.18 -0.32
N VAL A 127 5.15 19.51 -1.36
CA VAL A 127 6.06 18.36 -1.18
C VAL A 127 7.35 18.79 -0.48
N THR A 128 7.90 19.95 -0.84
CA THR A 128 9.10 20.50 -0.19
C THR A 128 8.85 20.75 1.30
N LEU A 129 7.71 21.36 1.66
CA LEU A 129 7.32 21.58 3.05
C LEU A 129 7.12 20.26 3.82
N GLN A 130 6.52 19.24 3.19
CA GLN A 130 6.32 17.93 3.81
C GLN A 130 7.66 17.22 4.09
N VAL A 131 8.62 17.32 3.16
CA VAL A 131 9.97 16.79 3.32
C VAL A 131 10.71 17.51 4.45
N LEU A 132 10.65 18.85 4.48
CA LEU A 132 11.25 19.66 5.56
C LEU A 132 10.68 19.29 6.94
N GLY A 133 9.35 19.18 7.04
CA GLY A 133 8.69 18.74 8.27
C GLY A 133 9.06 17.32 8.69
N GLY A 134 9.31 16.42 7.72
CA GLY A 134 9.87 15.10 7.97
C GLY A 134 11.28 15.19 8.57
N PHE A 135 12.21 15.88 7.88
CA PHE A 135 13.59 16.02 8.36
C PHE A 135 13.69 16.61 9.76
N ILE A 136 12.90 17.66 10.06
CA ILE A 136 12.88 18.28 11.40
C ILE A 136 12.39 17.27 12.45
N ALA A 137 11.31 16.54 12.15
CA ALA A 137 10.75 15.56 13.07
C ALA A 137 11.65 14.33 13.30
N GLY A 138 12.46 13.95 12.30
CA GLY A 138 13.36 12.79 12.37
C GLY A 138 14.81 13.15 12.67
N PHE A 139 15.17 14.41 12.86
CA PHE A 139 16.56 14.85 12.89
C PHE A 139 17.40 14.11 13.94
N ASN A 140 16.88 13.97 15.16
CA ASN A 140 17.58 13.28 16.24
C ASN A 140 17.77 11.79 15.96
N ASP A 141 16.79 11.14 15.33
CA ASP A 141 16.88 9.72 14.97
C ASP A 141 17.78 9.49 13.74
N LEU A 142 17.83 10.43 12.79
CA LEU A 142 18.67 10.39 11.60
C LEU A 142 20.16 10.50 11.94
N VAL A 143 20.51 11.38 12.90
CA VAL A 143 21.90 11.59 13.33
C VAL A 143 22.46 10.37 14.08
N GLY A 144 21.60 9.61 14.76
CA GLY A 144 21.97 8.35 15.42
C GLY A 144 21.81 7.09 14.55
N GLY A 145 21.33 7.23 13.31
CA GLY A 145 20.94 6.10 12.46
C GLY A 145 22.11 5.37 11.79
N SER A 146 21.96 4.05 11.61
CA SER A 146 22.89 3.25 10.80
C SER A 146 22.77 3.62 9.31
N ALA A 147 23.92 3.79 8.64
CA ALA A 147 23.98 4.04 7.20
C ALA A 147 23.29 2.93 6.37
N GLU A 148 23.35 1.68 6.85
CA GLU A 148 22.65 0.55 6.22
C GLU A 148 21.12 0.71 6.30
N GLY A 149 20.60 1.16 7.45
CA GLY A 149 19.18 1.41 7.64
C GLY A 149 18.67 2.55 6.75
N ILE A 150 19.45 3.63 6.64
CA ILE A 150 19.15 4.74 5.72
C ILE A 150 19.08 4.22 4.28
N PHE A 151 20.06 3.43 3.83
CA PHE A 151 20.06 2.85 2.49
C PHE A 151 18.78 2.07 2.19
N TRP A 152 18.37 1.17 3.08
CA TRP A 152 17.15 0.38 2.90
C TRP A 152 15.88 1.23 2.86
N ILE A 153 15.81 2.34 3.59
CA ILE A 153 14.68 3.27 3.49
C ILE A 153 14.64 3.98 2.14
N PHE A 154 15.78 4.39 1.60
CA PHE A 154 15.85 4.98 0.26
C PHE A 154 15.37 4.00 -0.82
N VAL A 155 15.78 2.72 -0.71
CA VAL A 155 15.31 1.65 -1.58
C VAL A 155 13.79 1.46 -1.42
N TYR A 156 13.30 1.36 -0.19
CA TYR A 156 11.87 1.23 0.11
C TYR A 156 11.03 2.39 -0.46
N ASN A 157 11.48 3.63 -0.29
CA ASN A 157 10.81 4.81 -0.84
C ASN A 157 10.79 4.79 -2.37
N SER A 158 11.87 4.35 -3.00
CA SER A 158 11.95 4.20 -4.46
C SER A 158 11.00 3.11 -4.96
N CYS A 159 10.92 1.95 -4.29
CA CYS A 159 9.98 0.88 -4.62
C CYS A 159 8.52 1.32 -4.43
N THR A 160 8.23 2.03 -3.34
CA THR A 160 6.89 2.60 -3.10
C THR A 160 6.50 3.57 -4.21
N ALA A 161 7.42 4.45 -4.61
CA ALA A 161 7.17 5.40 -5.66
C ALA A 161 6.96 4.73 -7.04
N LEU A 162 7.79 3.74 -7.39
CA LEU A 162 7.60 2.94 -8.60
C LEU A 162 6.25 2.23 -8.63
N TYR A 163 5.82 1.64 -7.51
CA TYR A 163 4.51 1.00 -7.39
C TYR A 163 3.37 1.99 -7.66
N LEU A 164 3.41 3.17 -7.04
CA LEU A 164 2.40 4.22 -7.26
C LEU A 164 2.38 4.72 -8.71
N ILE A 165 3.54 4.90 -9.33
CA ILE A 165 3.65 5.33 -10.73
C ILE A 165 3.11 4.25 -11.66
N PHE A 166 3.40 2.96 -11.42
CA PHE A 166 2.85 1.89 -12.25
C PHE A 166 1.33 1.78 -12.15
N ILE A 167 0.72 1.98 -10.97
CA ILE A 167 -0.75 2.09 -10.86
C ILE A 167 -1.24 3.23 -11.75
N SER A 168 -0.67 4.42 -11.60
CA SER A 168 -1.07 5.63 -12.32
C SER A 168 -0.91 5.47 -13.84
N ARG A 169 0.21 4.89 -14.28
CA ARG A 169 0.52 4.62 -15.68
C ARG A 169 -0.45 3.62 -16.27
N LEU A 170 -0.67 2.47 -15.62
CA LEU A 170 -1.60 1.45 -16.11
C LEU A 170 -3.01 2.00 -16.21
N ARG A 171 -3.47 2.79 -15.23
CA ARG A 171 -4.79 3.43 -15.26
C ARG A 171 -4.96 4.46 -16.38
N ARG A 172 -3.86 5.01 -16.91
CA ARG A 172 -3.87 5.97 -18.03
C ARG A 172 -3.69 5.29 -19.39
N SER A 173 -2.82 4.29 -19.47
CA SER A 173 -2.46 3.61 -20.72
C SER A 173 -3.40 2.45 -21.08
N THR A 174 -4.22 2.00 -20.13
CA THR A 174 -5.18 0.92 -20.31
C THR A 174 -6.55 1.35 -19.81
N GLU A 175 -7.59 0.70 -20.30
CA GLU A 175 -8.95 0.85 -19.78
C GLU A 175 -9.20 -0.01 -18.53
N PHE A 176 -8.16 -0.33 -17.76
CA PHE A 176 -8.33 -1.11 -16.53
C PHE A 176 -8.95 -0.25 -15.44
N SER A 177 -10.03 -0.76 -14.86
CA SER A 177 -10.63 -0.23 -13.65
C SER A 177 -9.72 -0.47 -12.43
N SER A 178 -10.00 0.21 -11.32
CA SER A 178 -9.31 -0.05 -10.05
C SER A 178 -9.47 -1.51 -9.60
N PHE A 179 -10.63 -2.11 -9.85
CA PHE A 179 -10.90 -3.52 -9.53
C PHE A 179 -10.13 -4.48 -10.45
N ASP A 180 -9.92 -4.13 -11.72
CA ASP A 180 -9.09 -4.92 -12.64
C ASP A 180 -7.63 -4.97 -12.16
N LEU A 181 -7.06 -3.80 -11.87
CA LEU A 181 -5.68 -3.70 -11.38
C LEU A 181 -5.51 -4.44 -10.05
N LEU A 182 -6.48 -4.29 -9.15
CA LEU A 182 -6.49 -4.98 -7.88
C LEU A 182 -6.55 -6.51 -8.07
N TYR A 183 -7.48 -7.00 -8.89
CA TYR A 183 -7.64 -8.43 -9.18
C TYR A 183 -6.38 -9.02 -9.81
N PHE A 184 -5.83 -8.39 -10.85
CA PHE A 184 -4.60 -8.87 -11.49
C PHE A 184 -3.40 -8.82 -10.55
N ASN A 185 -3.30 -7.78 -9.72
CA ASN A 185 -2.26 -7.69 -8.71
C ASN A 185 -2.38 -8.81 -7.67
N SER A 186 -3.59 -9.11 -7.19
CA SER A 186 -3.83 -10.21 -6.25
C SER A 186 -3.46 -11.56 -6.85
N VAL A 187 -3.79 -11.81 -8.12
CA VAL A 187 -3.45 -13.07 -8.81
C VAL A 187 -1.94 -13.26 -8.93
N ILE A 188 -1.20 -12.21 -9.32
CA ILE A 188 0.26 -12.32 -9.53
C ILE A 188 1.02 -12.29 -8.20
N CYS A 189 0.59 -11.48 -7.24
CA CYS A 189 1.30 -11.32 -5.97
C CYS A 189 1.09 -12.51 -5.03
N SER A 190 -0.09 -13.14 -5.01
CA SER A 190 -0.37 -14.26 -4.10
C SER A 190 0.69 -15.39 -4.15
N PRO A 191 1.08 -15.94 -5.31
CA PRO A 191 2.14 -16.95 -5.35
C PRO A 191 3.50 -16.42 -4.92
N CYS A 192 3.84 -15.16 -5.23
CA CYS A 192 5.08 -14.53 -4.78
C CYS A 192 5.12 -14.37 -3.26
N LEU A 193 4.00 -13.99 -2.64
CA LEU A 193 3.88 -13.84 -1.19
C LEU A 193 3.94 -15.18 -0.46
N VAL A 194 3.32 -16.23 -1.03
CA VAL A 194 3.46 -17.59 -0.51
C VAL A 194 4.93 -18.02 -0.53
N LEU A 195 5.63 -17.77 -1.65
CA LEU A 195 7.06 -18.07 -1.75
C LEU A 195 7.88 -17.29 -0.71
N ILE A 196 7.61 -16.00 -0.52
CA ILE A 196 8.27 -15.21 0.53
C ILE A 196 8.00 -15.78 1.91
N LEU A 197 6.75 -16.15 2.21
CA LEU A 197 6.39 -16.74 3.50
C LEU A 197 7.16 -18.05 3.79
N PHE A 198 7.45 -18.85 2.75
CA PHE A 198 8.29 -20.04 2.89
C PHE A 198 9.79 -19.73 3.03
N LEU A 199 10.26 -18.60 2.50
CA LEU A 199 11.65 -18.18 2.63
C LEU A 199 11.93 -17.39 3.91
N THR A 200 10.90 -16.80 4.52
CA THR A 200 11.02 -16.05 5.77
C THR A 200 10.71 -16.95 6.97
N PRO A 201 11.28 -16.65 8.15
CA PRO A 201 10.97 -17.38 9.39
C PRO A 201 9.55 -17.10 9.91
N GLU A 202 8.73 -16.33 9.18
CA GLU A 202 7.35 -16.00 9.56
C GLU A 202 6.50 -17.27 9.73
N LEU A 203 6.71 -18.31 8.90
CA LEU A 203 5.95 -19.56 9.01
C LEU A 203 6.15 -20.22 10.38
N SER A 204 7.40 -20.34 10.83
CA SER A 204 7.72 -20.89 12.15
C SER A 204 7.20 -20.01 13.29
N ALA A 205 7.21 -18.69 13.09
CA ALA A 205 6.68 -17.75 14.07
C ALA A 205 5.13 -17.79 14.17
N LEU A 206 4.43 -18.13 13.08
CA LEU A 206 2.98 -18.33 13.08
C LEU A 206 2.56 -19.56 13.91
N GLU A 207 3.35 -20.63 13.88
CA GLU A 207 3.08 -21.85 14.67
C GLU A 207 3.23 -21.61 16.17
N GLN A 208 4.12 -20.70 16.56
CA GLN A 208 4.41 -20.35 17.95
C GLN A 208 3.56 -19.18 18.47
N PHE A 209 2.63 -18.67 17.66
CA PHE A 209 1.82 -17.52 18.04
C PHE A 209 0.67 -17.95 18.96
N ASP A 210 0.72 -17.58 20.24
CA ASP A 210 -0.25 -18.06 21.23
C ASP A 210 -1.63 -17.36 21.17
N HIS A 211 -1.70 -16.16 20.58
CA HIS A 211 -2.91 -15.32 20.61
C HIS A 211 -3.94 -15.64 19.50
N TRP A 212 -3.80 -16.75 18.76
CA TRP A 212 -4.76 -17.14 17.71
C TRP A 212 -6.20 -17.25 18.22
N SER A 213 -6.38 -17.68 19.48
CA SER A 213 -7.69 -17.89 20.09
C SER A 213 -8.29 -16.62 20.70
N GLU A 214 -7.55 -15.50 20.71
CA GLU A 214 -8.04 -14.26 21.29
C GLU A 214 -9.08 -13.59 20.37
N PRO A 215 -10.31 -13.36 20.86
CA PRO A 215 -11.37 -12.75 20.04
C PRO A 215 -11.01 -11.36 19.52
N MET A 216 -10.25 -10.57 20.29
CA MET A 216 -9.83 -9.22 19.89
C MET A 216 -8.79 -9.25 18.78
N PHE A 217 -7.85 -10.20 18.81
CA PHE A 217 -6.90 -10.41 17.73
C PHE A 217 -7.64 -10.81 16.46
N PHE A 218 -8.51 -11.82 16.54
CA PHE A 218 -9.29 -12.27 15.39
C PHE A 218 -10.13 -11.14 14.78
N PHE A 219 -10.81 -10.35 15.62
CA PHE A 219 -11.56 -9.18 15.16
C PHE A 219 -10.68 -8.15 14.45
N SER A 220 -9.50 -7.85 15.00
CA SER A 220 -8.57 -6.88 14.42
C SER A 220 -7.99 -7.37 13.09
N PHE A 221 -7.58 -8.64 13.04
CA PHE A 221 -7.06 -9.29 11.85
C PHE A 221 -8.12 -9.38 10.74
N PHE A 222 -9.32 -9.88 11.06
CA PHE A 222 -10.41 -9.98 10.09
C PHE A 222 -10.85 -8.61 9.59
N SER A 223 -10.96 -7.62 10.49
CA SER A 223 -11.27 -6.24 10.11
C SER A 223 -10.22 -5.65 9.17
N SER A 224 -8.93 -5.93 9.38
CA SER A 224 -7.88 -5.45 8.48
C SER A 224 -8.01 -6.07 7.07
N VAL A 225 -8.31 -7.36 6.99
CA VAL A 225 -8.54 -8.07 5.72
C VAL A 225 -9.72 -7.48 4.95
N VAL A 226 -10.84 -7.28 5.64
CA VAL A 226 -12.06 -6.73 5.04
C VAL A 226 -11.87 -5.26 4.64
N LEU A 227 -11.31 -4.44 5.53
CA LEU A 227 -11.08 -3.01 5.27
C LEU A 227 -10.11 -2.76 4.12
N ALA A 228 -9.13 -3.64 3.88
CA ALA A 228 -8.25 -3.54 2.73
C ALA A 228 -9.02 -3.61 1.39
N PHE A 229 -10.07 -4.44 1.32
CA PHE A 229 -10.94 -4.48 0.15
C PHE A 229 -11.86 -3.25 0.07
N PHE A 230 -12.50 -2.87 1.18
CA PHE A 230 -13.35 -1.68 1.23
C PHE A 230 -12.59 -0.39 0.90
N LEU A 231 -11.30 -0.33 1.20
CA LEU A 231 -10.44 0.78 0.80
C LEU A 231 -10.42 0.94 -0.72
N ASN A 232 -10.35 -0.17 -1.47
CA ASN A 232 -10.39 -0.12 -2.93
C ASN A 232 -11.75 0.29 -3.47
N ILE A 233 -12.85 -0.13 -2.82
CA ILE A 233 -14.21 0.33 -3.16
C ILE A 233 -14.33 1.85 -2.94
N THR A 234 -13.89 2.34 -1.78
CA THR A 234 -13.96 3.78 -1.47
C THR A 234 -13.06 4.60 -2.37
N ILE A 235 -11.89 4.10 -2.78
CA ILE A 235 -11.05 4.73 -3.80
C ILE A 235 -11.78 4.79 -5.14
N PHE A 236 -12.38 3.68 -5.59
CA PHE A 236 -13.14 3.65 -6.84
C PHE A 236 -14.30 4.65 -6.80
N TRP A 237 -15.10 4.61 -5.73
CA TRP A 237 -16.23 5.51 -5.57
C TRP A 237 -15.79 6.97 -5.48
N ASN A 238 -14.69 7.26 -4.78
CA ASN A 238 -14.11 8.60 -4.73
C ASN A 238 -13.66 9.07 -6.11
N THR A 239 -13.02 8.21 -6.93
CA THR A 239 -12.65 8.58 -8.31
C THR A 239 -13.88 8.73 -9.21
N SER A 240 -14.95 7.96 -9.01
CA SER A 240 -16.19 8.09 -9.80
C SER A 240 -17.00 9.34 -9.43
N ALA A 241 -16.95 9.77 -8.16
CA ALA A 241 -17.74 10.89 -7.66
C ALA A 241 -16.98 12.23 -7.66
N ASN A 242 -15.64 12.21 -7.54
CA ASN A 242 -14.80 13.39 -7.38
C ASN A 242 -13.73 13.52 -8.47
N SER A 243 -13.38 14.77 -8.80
CA SER A 243 -12.33 15.07 -9.77
C SER A 243 -10.94 14.60 -9.29
N PRO A 244 -9.99 14.30 -10.21
CA PRO A 244 -8.63 13.86 -9.85
C PRO A 244 -7.87 14.81 -8.91
N LEU A 245 -8.17 16.12 -8.96
CA LEU A 245 -7.59 17.15 -8.09
C LEU A 245 -8.01 16.99 -6.63
N THR A 246 -9.26 16.60 -6.36
CA THR A 246 -9.77 16.38 -5.01
C THR A 246 -9.17 15.12 -4.37
N GLN A 247 -8.85 14.11 -5.19
CA GLN A 247 -8.25 12.86 -4.74
C GLN A 247 -6.82 13.04 -4.20
N GLN A 248 -6.02 13.91 -4.82
CA GLN A 248 -4.68 14.23 -4.34
C GLN A 248 -4.73 14.90 -2.96
N VAL A 249 -5.63 15.87 -2.74
CA VAL A 249 -5.76 16.57 -1.45
C VAL A 249 -6.08 15.59 -0.30
N CYS A 250 -6.92 14.57 -0.54
CA CYS A 250 -7.23 13.56 0.48
C CYS A 250 -6.08 12.56 0.71
N LEU A 251 -5.32 12.22 -0.32
CA LEU A 251 -4.12 11.37 -0.21
C LEU A 251 -3.00 12.04 0.58
N PHE A 252 -2.87 13.36 0.50
CA PHE A 252 -1.82 14.14 1.18
C PHE A 252 -2.21 14.62 2.59
N SER A 253 -3.44 14.37 3.04
CA SER A 253 -3.92 14.74 4.37
C SER A 253 -3.61 13.71 5.47
N ASN A 254 -3.03 12.55 5.13
CA ASN A 254 -2.62 11.49 6.07
C ASN A 254 -1.10 11.31 6.07
#